data_AF-A0A952XRJ1-F1
#
_entry.id   AF-A0A952XRJ1-F1
#
_cell.length_a   1.000
_cell.length_b   1.000
_cell.length_c   1.000
_cell.angle_alpha   90.00
_cell.angle_beta   90.00
_cell.angle_gamma   90.00
#
_symmetry.space_group_name_H-M   'P 1'
#
loop_
_entity.id
_entity.type
_entity.pdbx_description
1 polymer ?
#
loop_
_entity_poly.entity_id
_entity_poly.type
_entity_poly.pdbx_seq_one_letter_code
_entity_poly.pdbx_strand_id
1 'polypeptide(L)'
;MDFDDLVEHVVAPEKRAGKVVNGVEHKMHEGAVMVAYAMHLFRTSGADHVRIHPDGEHGKRFDFAGWLSRRGFEKISSSGTTSYGGDYEHECGWRITINPSSGRGDVVAEVGRRTISAECKGGIINTRHSGQVSRLYKGLCETVGLLMAGEIGRPPLASCRIPNKPQISKRMVPRCLTLRDRDRLVGSHGEVIGVTRDAKSKIVQECPLPQDMHIREDYRVFPTELEDDPGVVFHSTAAENLDPIIAEGFKRGSEAGATLNSISYARTSSAALHHWTSRRSKGQDGIILALRFESYEGLHQEPQLVYDYKEVPTQPEIIGFVKVPTSYVHR
;
A
#
# COMPACT_ATOMS: atom_id res chain seq x y z
N MET A 1 -19.91 19.70 1.68
CA MET A 1 -18.75 20.38 2.26
C MET A 1 -17.64 20.27 1.24
N ASP A 2 -17.08 21.41 0.82
CA ASP A 2 -15.95 21.47 -0.11
C ASP A 2 -14.66 21.05 0.62
N PHE A 3 -13.71 20.45 -0.08
CA PHE A 3 -12.43 19.95 0.43
C PHE A 3 -11.23 20.33 -0.47
N ASP A 4 -11.44 21.18 -1.48
CA ASP A 4 -10.44 21.47 -2.51
C ASP A 4 -9.21 22.24 -1.97
N ASP A 5 -9.35 22.92 -0.83
CA ASP A 5 -8.24 23.63 -0.13
C ASP A 5 -7.46 22.75 0.86
N LEU A 6 -7.66 21.42 0.86
CA LEU A 6 -6.80 20.47 1.60
C LEU A 6 -5.42 20.32 0.96
N VAL A 7 -5.31 20.62 -0.33
CA VAL A 7 -4.10 20.42 -1.13
C VAL A 7 -3.46 21.77 -1.41
N GLU A 8 -2.23 21.93 -0.98
CA GLU A 8 -1.41 23.08 -1.33
C GLU A 8 -0.75 22.84 -2.69
N HIS A 9 -0.95 23.76 -3.62
CA HIS A 9 -0.33 23.73 -4.95
C HIS A 9 0.95 24.57 -4.95
N VAL A 10 2.11 23.91 -5.05
CA VAL A 10 3.42 24.58 -4.97
C VAL A 10 4.23 24.26 -6.20
N VAL A 11 4.91 25.25 -6.77
CA VAL A 11 5.86 25.03 -7.87
C VAL A 11 6.92 24.03 -7.42
N ALA A 12 7.09 22.97 -8.18
CA ALA A 12 8.06 21.93 -7.89
C ALA A 12 9.49 22.49 -8.05
N PRO A 13 10.43 22.10 -7.17
CA PRO A 13 11.85 22.38 -7.42
C PRO A 13 12.28 21.83 -8.79
N GLU A 14 13.21 22.50 -9.47
CA GLU A 14 13.63 22.15 -10.85
C GLU A 14 13.93 20.65 -11.03
N LYS A 15 14.64 20.06 -10.07
CA LYS A 15 15.00 18.63 -10.07
C LYS A 15 13.79 17.67 -9.99
N ARG A 16 12.62 18.16 -9.60
CA ARG A 16 11.37 17.39 -9.42
C ARG A 16 10.23 17.83 -10.34
N ALA A 17 10.37 18.95 -11.05
CA ALA A 17 9.34 19.47 -11.96
C ALA A 17 8.90 18.46 -13.02
N GLY A 18 9.85 17.73 -13.62
CA GLY A 18 9.55 16.66 -14.58
C GLY A 18 8.93 15.39 -13.97
N LYS A 19 8.70 15.34 -12.66
CA LYS A 19 8.12 14.20 -11.94
C LYS A 19 6.74 14.50 -11.35
N VAL A 20 6.18 15.67 -11.64
CA VAL A 20 4.82 16.07 -11.25
C VAL A 20 4.11 16.68 -12.44
N VAL A 21 2.78 16.70 -12.40
CA VAL A 21 1.97 17.24 -13.51
C VAL A 21 2.20 18.76 -13.59
N ASN A 22 2.52 19.24 -14.79
CA ASN A 22 2.76 20.68 -15.07
C ASN A 22 3.80 21.35 -14.17
N GLY A 23 4.73 20.59 -13.57
CA GLY A 23 5.73 21.15 -12.67
C GLY A 23 5.15 21.65 -11.33
N VAL A 24 3.93 21.27 -10.96
CA VAL A 24 3.29 21.69 -9.70
C VAL A 24 3.16 20.49 -8.76
N GLU A 25 3.73 20.59 -7.57
CA GLU A 25 3.53 19.64 -6.47
C GLU A 25 2.17 19.88 -5.81
N HIS A 26 1.37 18.83 -5.71
CA HIS A 26 0.15 18.83 -4.93
C HIS A 26 0.48 18.28 -3.55
N LYS A 27 0.68 19.15 -2.56
CA LYS A 27 1.10 18.80 -1.20
C LYS A 27 -0.12 18.65 -0.31
N MET A 28 -0.27 17.48 0.29
CA MET A 28 -1.26 17.22 1.32
C MET A 28 -0.52 17.05 2.64
N HIS A 29 -0.51 18.10 3.46
CA HIS A 29 0.17 18.08 4.76
C HIS A 29 -0.48 17.12 5.74
N GLU A 30 0.24 16.68 6.76
CA GLU A 30 -0.31 15.80 7.80
C GLU A 30 -1.53 16.41 8.49
N GLY A 31 -1.51 17.71 8.77
CA GLY A 31 -2.68 18.43 9.30
C GLY A 31 -3.90 18.37 8.38
N ALA A 32 -3.71 18.40 7.06
CA ALA A 32 -4.79 18.26 6.09
C ALA A 32 -5.38 16.84 6.13
N VAL A 33 -4.54 15.82 6.27
CA VAL A 33 -4.98 14.42 6.43
C VAL A 33 -5.77 14.25 7.73
N MET A 34 -5.31 14.86 8.83
CA MET A 34 -5.99 14.82 10.13
C MET A 34 -7.41 15.39 10.06
N VAL A 35 -7.58 16.62 9.52
CA VAL A 35 -8.92 17.24 9.45
C VAL A 35 -9.83 16.51 8.46
N ALA A 36 -9.28 16.00 7.35
CA ALA A 36 -10.05 15.19 6.41
C ALA A 36 -10.55 13.88 7.04
N TYR A 37 -9.70 13.23 7.85
CA TYR A 37 -10.09 12.04 8.58
C TYR A 37 -11.12 12.34 9.68
N ALA A 38 -10.97 13.45 10.40
CA ALA A 38 -11.99 13.91 11.35
C ALA A 38 -13.36 14.10 10.69
N MET A 39 -13.41 14.77 9.52
CA MET A 39 -14.66 14.93 8.76
C MET A 39 -15.25 13.61 8.25
N HIS A 40 -14.43 12.58 8.04
CA HIS A 40 -14.92 11.25 7.74
C HIS A 40 -15.57 10.60 8.95
N LEU A 41 -14.98 10.71 10.14
CA LEU A 41 -15.54 10.13 11.37
C LEU A 41 -16.92 10.71 11.70
N PHE A 42 -17.10 12.03 11.58
CA PHE A 42 -18.41 12.68 11.74
C PHE A 42 -19.45 12.13 10.76
N ARG A 43 -19.08 11.97 9.48
CA ARG A 43 -20.02 11.55 8.42
C ARG A 43 -20.38 10.07 8.45
N THR A 44 -19.51 9.21 8.98
CA THR A 44 -19.63 7.75 8.74
C THR A 44 -19.60 6.88 9.98
N SER A 45 -19.09 7.40 11.09
CA SER A 45 -18.92 6.62 12.32
C SER A 45 -19.89 7.02 13.41
N GLY A 46 -20.69 8.08 13.21
CA GLY A 46 -21.61 8.60 14.23
C GLY A 46 -20.87 9.27 15.40
N ALA A 47 -19.61 9.66 15.19
CA ALA A 47 -18.90 10.50 16.14
C ALA A 47 -19.54 11.89 16.18
N ASP A 48 -19.69 12.46 17.37
CA ASP A 48 -20.07 13.86 17.58
C ASP A 48 -18.89 14.71 18.09
N HIS A 49 -17.81 14.05 18.53
CA HIS A 49 -16.60 14.68 19.03
C HIS A 49 -15.35 13.96 18.48
N VAL A 50 -14.46 14.74 17.87
CA VAL A 50 -13.14 14.28 17.40
C VAL A 50 -12.05 15.13 18.02
N ARG A 51 -10.96 14.51 18.46
CA ARG A 51 -9.77 15.14 19.02
C ARG A 51 -8.64 15.02 18.01
N ILE A 52 -7.94 16.11 17.73
CA ILE A 52 -6.79 16.15 16.84
C ILE A 52 -5.57 16.55 17.66
N HIS A 53 -4.51 15.77 17.52
CA HIS A 53 -3.26 15.89 18.27
C HIS A 53 -2.11 16.14 17.28
N PRO A 54 -2.03 17.33 16.66
CA PRO A 54 -0.94 17.61 15.74
C PRO A 54 0.36 17.75 16.52
N ASP A 55 1.45 17.23 15.97
CA ASP A 55 2.77 17.57 16.48
C ASP A 55 3.12 19.04 16.16
N GLY A 56 4.17 19.56 16.82
CA GLY A 56 4.56 20.96 16.69
C GLY A 56 5.05 21.38 15.29
N GLU A 57 5.44 20.44 14.43
CA GLU A 57 5.79 20.73 13.03
C GLU A 57 4.54 20.71 12.13
N HIS A 58 3.64 19.75 12.32
CA HIS A 58 2.41 19.59 11.55
C HIS A 58 1.44 20.74 11.81
N GLY A 59 1.35 21.18 13.07
CA GLY A 59 0.59 22.35 13.50
C GLY A 59 0.96 23.65 12.78
N LYS A 60 2.23 23.80 12.37
CA LYS A 60 2.74 25.02 11.71
C LYS A 60 2.53 25.00 10.20
N ARG A 61 2.43 23.82 9.58
CA ARG A 61 2.37 23.66 8.12
C ARG A 61 0.93 23.66 7.58
N PHE A 62 -0.08 23.64 8.45
CA PHE A 62 -1.48 23.64 8.06
C PHE A 62 -2.29 24.62 8.92
N ASP A 63 -3.09 25.47 8.26
CA ASP A 63 -3.97 26.43 8.94
C ASP A 63 -5.27 25.76 9.40
N PHE A 64 -5.20 25.05 10.54
CA PHE A 64 -6.37 24.38 11.12
C PHE A 64 -7.52 25.35 11.42
N ALA A 65 -7.22 26.50 12.02
CA ALA A 65 -8.23 27.44 12.49
C ALA A 65 -8.99 28.06 11.31
N GLY A 66 -8.27 28.58 10.29
CA GLY A 66 -8.91 29.13 9.12
C GLY A 66 -9.62 28.08 8.28
N TRP A 67 -9.06 26.87 8.16
CA TRP A 67 -9.69 25.78 7.41
C TRP A 67 -11.01 25.32 8.03
N LEU A 68 -11.06 25.21 9.37
CA LEU A 68 -12.28 24.88 10.12
C LEU A 68 -13.31 26.01 10.07
N SER A 69 -12.87 27.26 10.24
CA SER A 69 -13.75 28.43 10.19
C SER A 69 -14.46 28.57 8.85
N ARG A 70 -13.76 28.36 7.72
CA ARG A 70 -14.35 28.33 6.37
C ARG A 70 -15.44 27.25 6.19
N ARG A 71 -15.55 26.31 7.12
CA ARG A 71 -16.50 25.19 7.11
C ARG A 71 -17.53 25.28 8.23
N GLY A 72 -17.71 26.46 8.82
CA GLY A 72 -18.75 26.71 9.81
C GLY A 72 -18.41 26.21 11.22
N PHE A 73 -17.16 25.83 11.48
CA PHE A 73 -16.70 25.57 12.84
C PHE A 73 -16.29 26.88 13.50
N GLU A 74 -16.94 27.22 14.60
CA GLU A 74 -16.59 28.34 15.46
C GLU A 74 -15.63 27.87 16.55
N LYS A 75 -14.57 28.64 16.80
CA LYS A 75 -13.65 28.35 17.89
C LYS A 75 -14.24 28.88 19.20
N ILE A 76 -14.76 27.99 20.03
CA ILE A 76 -15.45 28.32 21.29
C ILE A 76 -14.49 28.47 22.48
N SER A 77 -13.31 27.84 22.42
CA SER A 77 -12.29 27.92 23.46
C SER A 77 -10.89 27.92 22.85
N SER A 78 -9.93 28.52 23.54
CA SER A 78 -8.51 28.39 23.18
C SER A 78 -7.79 27.52 24.21
N SER A 79 -6.87 26.69 23.74
CA SER A 79 -6.04 25.84 24.60
C SER A 79 -4.56 25.88 24.18
N GLY A 80 -3.67 25.92 25.18
CA GLY A 80 -2.23 26.02 24.96
C GLY A 80 -1.77 27.38 24.42
N THR A 81 -0.60 27.39 23.77
CA THR A 81 0.06 28.60 23.25
C THR A 81 -0.08 28.78 21.74
N THR A 82 -0.70 27.81 21.05
CA THR A 82 -0.83 27.81 19.59
C THR A 82 -2.12 28.49 19.16
N SER A 83 -2.10 29.22 18.04
CA SER A 83 -3.29 29.90 17.51
C SER A 83 -4.43 28.93 17.15
N TYR A 84 -4.07 27.71 16.74
CA TYR A 84 -5.02 26.66 16.37
C TYR A 84 -5.49 25.80 17.55
N GLY A 85 -4.82 25.83 18.70
CA GLY A 85 -5.20 25.00 19.86
C GLY A 85 -6.50 25.49 20.48
N GLY A 86 -7.46 24.60 20.71
CA GLY A 86 -8.78 24.96 21.22
C GLY A 86 -9.89 23.98 20.86
N ASP A 87 -11.09 24.28 21.36
CA ASP A 87 -12.31 23.58 20.99
C ASP A 87 -13.04 24.36 19.90
N TYR A 88 -13.55 23.61 18.93
CA TYR A 88 -14.30 24.10 17.78
C TYR A 88 -15.64 23.39 17.74
N GLU A 89 -16.70 24.13 17.42
CA GLU A 89 -18.06 23.62 17.36
C GLU A 89 -18.73 24.05 16.05
N HIS A 90 -19.45 23.13 15.44
CA HIS A 90 -20.27 23.37 14.26
C HIS A 90 -21.76 23.39 14.66
N GLU A 91 -22.58 24.16 13.96
CA GLU A 91 -24.01 24.34 14.27
C GLU A 91 -24.80 23.01 14.31
N CYS A 92 -24.33 21.98 13.62
CA CYS A 92 -24.94 20.64 13.63
C CYS A 92 -24.52 19.76 14.81
N GLY A 93 -23.85 20.33 15.83
CA GLY A 93 -23.40 19.64 17.04
C GLY A 93 -22.08 18.87 16.91
N TRP A 94 -21.34 19.02 15.80
CA TRP A 94 -20.02 18.42 15.66
C TRP A 94 -18.98 19.23 16.42
N ARG A 95 -18.16 18.56 17.22
CA ARG A 95 -17.12 19.18 18.03
C ARG A 95 -15.75 18.66 17.65
N ILE A 96 -14.78 19.56 17.49
CA ILE A 96 -13.37 19.22 17.28
C ILE A 96 -12.54 19.85 18.39
N THR A 97 -11.77 19.05 19.11
CA THR A 97 -10.75 19.56 20.05
C THR A 97 -9.38 19.41 19.41
N ILE A 98 -8.68 20.52 19.17
CA ILE A 98 -7.29 20.49 18.74
C ILE A 98 -6.40 20.77 19.94
N ASN A 99 -5.63 19.78 20.38
CA ASN A 99 -4.69 19.94 21.49
C ASN A 99 -3.45 19.07 21.24
N PRO A 100 -2.25 19.64 21.07
CA PRO A 100 -1.03 18.85 20.94
C PRO A 100 -0.82 17.95 22.16
N SER A 101 -0.91 16.63 22.00
CA SER A 101 -0.64 15.67 23.08
C SER A 101 -0.02 14.42 22.49
N SER A 102 1.18 14.07 22.96
CA SER A 102 1.91 12.90 22.48
C SER A 102 1.27 11.59 22.96
N GLY A 103 1.40 10.53 22.15
CA GLY A 103 1.09 9.16 22.55
C GLY A 103 -0.39 8.74 22.52
N ARG A 104 -1.29 9.53 21.91
CA ARG A 104 -2.74 9.20 21.81
C ARG A 104 -3.20 8.85 20.38
N GLY A 105 -2.35 9.07 19.39
CA GLY A 105 -2.68 9.08 17.97
C GLY A 105 -3.06 10.47 17.50
N ASP A 106 -2.74 10.78 16.23
CA ASP A 106 -2.98 12.08 15.61
C ASP A 106 -4.46 12.50 15.57
N VAL A 107 -5.39 11.55 15.42
CA VAL A 107 -6.83 11.80 15.42
C VAL A 107 -7.54 10.76 16.27
N VAL A 108 -8.40 11.16 17.21
CA VAL A 108 -9.10 10.27 18.15
C VAL A 108 -10.58 10.63 18.23
N ALA A 109 -11.47 9.65 18.24
CA ALA A 109 -12.90 9.84 18.45
C ALA A 109 -13.46 8.71 19.32
N GLU A 110 -14.44 9.05 20.15
CA GLU A 110 -15.19 8.07 20.94
C GLU A 110 -16.56 7.88 20.31
N VAL A 111 -16.89 6.63 19.98
CA VAL A 111 -18.17 6.24 19.39
C VAL A 111 -18.77 5.12 20.22
N GLY A 112 -19.73 5.48 21.08
CA GLY A 112 -20.33 4.55 22.03
C GLY A 112 -19.29 4.00 23.01
N ARG A 113 -19.03 2.68 22.97
CA ARG A 113 -18.01 2.02 23.80
C ARG A 113 -16.67 1.81 23.09
N ARG A 114 -16.48 2.39 21.91
CA ARG A 114 -15.29 2.18 21.07
C ARG A 114 -14.53 3.48 20.93
N THR A 115 -13.22 3.40 21.14
CA THR A 115 -12.29 4.47 20.76
C THR A 115 -11.75 4.17 19.37
N ILE A 116 -11.94 5.09 18.44
CA ILE A 116 -11.29 5.09 17.14
C ILE A 116 -10.14 6.07 17.27
N SER A 117 -8.91 5.64 17.06
CA SER A 117 -7.78 6.55 16.96
C SER A 117 -7.05 6.31 15.63
N ALA A 118 -6.29 7.26 15.13
CA ALA A 118 -5.54 7.13 13.89
C ALA A 118 -4.27 7.95 13.87
N GLU A 119 -3.23 7.38 13.28
CA GLU A 119 -1.99 8.09 12.94
C GLU A 119 -2.09 8.61 11.51
N CYS A 120 -1.67 9.85 11.27
CA CYS A 120 -1.81 10.56 10.00
C CYS A 120 -0.46 10.71 9.30
N LYS A 121 -0.42 10.45 7.99
CA LYS A 121 0.78 10.68 7.16
C LYS A 121 0.44 11.44 5.89
N GLY A 122 1.15 12.53 5.66
CA GLY A 122 0.99 13.46 4.55
C GLY A 122 2.09 13.29 3.50
N GLY A 123 1.93 13.92 2.35
CA GLY A 123 2.85 13.75 1.23
C GLY A 123 2.43 14.49 -0.03
N ILE A 124 3.19 14.27 -1.10
CA ILE A 124 2.91 14.86 -2.42
C ILE A 124 2.07 13.86 -3.23
N ILE A 125 0.80 14.19 -3.46
CA ILE A 125 -0.17 13.24 -4.01
C ILE A 125 0.05 12.96 -5.51
N ASN A 126 0.62 13.91 -6.27
CA ASN A 126 0.78 13.80 -7.72
C ASN A 126 2.21 13.44 -8.17
N THR A 127 3.10 13.06 -7.25
CA THR A 127 4.51 12.82 -7.57
C THR A 127 4.79 11.42 -8.12
N ARG A 128 5.65 11.37 -9.15
CA ARG A 128 6.31 10.15 -9.65
C ARG A 128 7.76 10.05 -9.17
N HIS A 129 8.23 11.01 -8.38
CA HIS A 129 9.61 11.06 -7.92
C HIS A 129 9.88 9.93 -6.90
N SER A 130 10.79 9.01 -7.23
CA SER A 130 11.12 7.84 -6.41
C SER A 130 11.45 8.23 -4.97
N GLY A 131 12.29 9.24 -4.76
CA GLY A 131 12.66 9.70 -3.42
C GLY A 131 11.51 10.30 -2.58
N GLN A 132 10.44 10.83 -3.19
CA GLN A 132 9.27 11.33 -2.43
C GLN A 132 8.34 10.18 -2.08
N VAL A 133 8.17 9.24 -3.02
CA VAL A 133 7.46 7.99 -2.80
C VAL A 133 8.13 7.16 -1.69
N SER A 134 9.46 7.03 -1.71
CA SER A 134 10.22 6.30 -0.69
C SER A 134 10.14 6.96 0.68
N ARG A 135 10.09 8.30 0.76
CA ARG A 135 9.91 9.01 2.04
C ARG A 135 8.54 8.74 2.65
N LEU A 136 7.47 8.82 1.85
CA LEU A 136 6.14 8.49 2.32
C LEU A 136 6.08 7.02 2.77
N TYR A 137 6.61 6.10 1.95
CA TYR A 137 6.68 4.67 2.30
C TYR A 137 7.49 4.41 3.58
N LYS A 138 8.62 5.10 3.78
CA LYS A 138 9.44 5.00 4.99
C LYS A 138 8.67 5.51 6.22
N GLY A 139 8.08 6.70 6.15
CA GLY A 139 7.28 7.26 7.24
C GLY A 139 6.10 6.37 7.60
N LEU A 140 5.46 5.78 6.59
CA LEU A 140 4.41 4.79 6.76
C LEU A 140 4.92 3.50 7.45
N CYS A 141 6.09 2.98 7.07
CA CYS A 141 6.70 1.82 7.73
C CYS A 141 7.11 2.12 9.17
N GLU A 142 7.62 3.32 9.45
CA GLU A 142 7.96 3.78 10.79
C GLU A 142 6.72 3.85 11.68
N THR A 143 5.63 4.42 11.17
CA THR A 143 4.34 4.46 11.90
C THR A 143 3.80 3.06 12.14
N VAL A 144 3.84 2.16 11.15
CA VAL A 144 3.45 0.76 11.36
C VAL A 144 4.37 0.07 12.37
N GLY A 145 5.68 0.32 12.35
CA GLY A 145 6.62 -0.21 13.33
C GLY A 145 6.34 0.26 14.77
N LEU A 146 6.01 1.55 14.94
CA LEU A 146 5.60 2.14 16.21
C LEU A 146 4.28 1.54 16.71
N LEU A 147 3.29 1.41 15.81
CA LEU A 147 2.05 0.72 16.10
C LEU A 147 2.33 -0.73 16.49
N MET A 148 3.23 -1.43 15.79
CA MET A 148 3.66 -2.80 16.05
C MET A 148 4.29 -3.02 17.44
N ALA A 149 4.96 -2.00 17.99
CA ALA A 149 5.67 -2.08 19.25
C ALA A 149 4.80 -1.77 20.50
N GLY A 150 3.60 -1.21 20.36
CA GLY A 150 2.73 -0.82 21.49
C GLY A 150 1.78 -1.94 21.96
N GLU A 151 1.59 -2.15 23.27
CA GLU A 151 0.67 -3.17 23.79
C GLU A 151 -0.82 -2.81 23.56
N ILE A 152 -1.59 -3.82 23.10
CA ILE A 152 -3.05 -4.03 23.07
C ILE A 152 -3.99 -2.79 22.92
N GLY A 153 -4.72 -2.74 21.80
CA GLY A 153 -5.87 -1.84 21.56
C GLY A 153 -5.54 -0.67 20.62
N ARG A 154 -5.19 -0.99 19.36
CA ARG A 154 -4.45 -0.07 18.49
C ARG A 154 -5.34 0.79 17.58
N PRO A 155 -4.91 2.03 17.28
CA PRO A 155 -5.57 2.90 16.31
C PRO A 155 -5.34 2.51 14.84
N PRO A 156 -6.37 2.48 13.97
CA PRO A 156 -6.18 2.36 12.51
C PRO A 156 -5.31 3.47 11.89
N LEU A 157 -4.44 3.14 10.94
CA LEU A 157 -3.62 4.13 10.23
C LEU A 157 -4.43 4.91 9.17
N ALA A 158 -4.27 6.23 9.12
CA ALA A 158 -4.81 7.11 8.07
C ALA A 158 -3.67 7.77 7.26
N SER A 159 -3.68 7.69 5.93
CA SER A 159 -2.59 8.26 5.12
C SER A 159 -3.08 8.91 3.84
N CYS A 160 -2.37 9.93 3.36
CA CYS A 160 -2.70 10.59 2.10
C CYS A 160 -2.64 9.59 0.93
N ARG A 161 -3.67 9.60 0.09
CA ARG A 161 -3.77 8.79 -1.11
C ARG A 161 -2.93 9.43 -2.21
N ILE A 162 -1.97 8.68 -2.74
CA ILE A 162 -1.30 9.02 -4.01
C ILE A 162 -2.11 8.38 -5.15
N PRO A 163 -2.89 9.14 -5.95
CA PRO A 163 -3.81 8.57 -6.94
C PRO A 163 -3.11 7.68 -7.98
N ASN A 164 -1.87 8.02 -8.32
CA ASN A 164 -1.07 7.30 -9.32
C ASN A 164 -0.24 6.13 -8.75
N LYS A 165 -0.28 5.88 -7.43
CA LYS A 165 0.41 4.74 -6.78
C LYS A 165 -0.40 4.19 -5.59
N PRO A 166 -1.62 3.66 -5.81
CA PRO A 166 -2.41 3.01 -4.76
C PRO A 166 -1.72 1.75 -4.17
N GLN A 167 -0.67 1.27 -4.83
CA GLN A 167 0.13 0.12 -4.39
C GLN A 167 0.91 0.40 -3.09
N ILE A 168 1.25 1.65 -2.76
CA ILE A 168 2.05 1.98 -1.56
C ILE A 168 1.31 1.58 -0.28
N SER A 169 0.02 1.89 -0.20
CA SER A 169 -0.85 1.50 0.90
C SER A 169 -1.26 0.03 0.83
N LYS A 170 -1.46 -0.53 -0.39
CA LYS A 170 -1.67 -1.99 -0.56
C LYS A 170 -0.48 -2.83 -0.07
N ARG A 171 0.76 -2.32 -0.16
CA ARG A 171 1.98 -2.94 0.39
C ARG A 171 2.02 -2.96 1.92
N MET A 172 1.19 -2.15 2.59
CA MET A 172 1.11 -2.10 4.06
C MET A 172 0.09 -3.08 4.63
N VAL A 173 -0.93 -3.43 3.84
CA VAL A 173 -2.00 -4.36 4.21
C VAL A 173 -1.49 -5.65 4.86
N PRO A 174 -0.45 -6.35 4.36
CA PRO A 174 0.04 -7.57 5.00
C PRO A 174 0.58 -7.35 6.43
N ARG A 175 1.17 -6.18 6.70
CA ARG A 175 1.75 -5.83 8.01
C ARG A 175 0.72 -5.25 8.98
N CYS A 176 -0.33 -4.63 8.45
CA CYS A 176 -1.45 -4.15 9.25
C CYS A 176 -2.45 -5.27 9.59
N LEU A 177 -2.52 -6.37 8.82
CA LEU A 177 -3.43 -7.50 9.04
C LEU A 177 -3.10 -8.41 10.24
N THR A 178 -1.86 -8.40 10.73
CA THR A 178 -1.54 -9.01 12.04
C THR A 178 -2.18 -8.24 13.19
N LEU A 179 -2.61 -6.99 12.91
CA LEU A 179 -3.41 -6.14 13.76
C LEU A 179 -4.84 -6.19 13.22
N ARG A 180 -5.88 -6.13 14.04
CA ARG A 180 -7.27 -6.12 13.54
C ARG A 180 -7.66 -4.76 12.96
N ASP A 181 -6.70 -4.06 12.33
CA ASP A 181 -6.76 -2.64 12.01
C ASP A 181 -7.01 -2.44 10.52
N ARG A 182 -7.99 -1.59 10.21
CA ARG A 182 -8.39 -1.27 8.83
C ARG A 182 -7.69 0.02 8.41
N ASP A 183 -6.65 -0.09 7.59
CA ASP A 183 -5.98 1.07 6.99
C ASP A 183 -6.97 1.94 6.21
N ARG A 184 -6.78 3.26 6.26
CA ARG A 184 -7.62 4.26 5.60
C ARG A 184 -6.77 5.16 4.69
N LEU A 185 -7.18 5.28 3.44
CA LEU A 185 -6.57 6.21 2.47
C LEU A 185 -7.41 7.48 2.39
N VAL A 186 -6.79 8.63 2.57
CA VAL A 186 -7.43 9.95 2.52
C VAL A 186 -7.02 10.64 1.22
N GLY A 187 -7.95 10.86 0.30
CA GLY A 187 -7.66 11.53 -0.96
C GLY A 187 -7.89 13.04 -0.95
N SER A 188 -7.70 13.66 -2.11
CA SER A 188 -7.58 15.11 -2.26
C SER A 188 -8.86 15.88 -1.96
N HIS A 189 -10.02 15.22 -1.99
CA HIS A 189 -11.32 15.83 -1.69
C HIS A 189 -11.87 15.33 -0.35
N GLY A 190 -10.99 14.90 0.56
CA GLY A 190 -11.37 14.39 1.87
C GLY A 190 -12.15 13.07 1.79
N GLU A 191 -12.03 12.34 0.67
CA GLU A 191 -12.56 11.00 0.55
C GLU A 191 -11.69 10.04 1.37
N VAL A 192 -12.31 9.26 2.25
CA VAL A 192 -11.60 8.26 3.04
C VAL A 192 -12.04 6.88 2.57
N ILE A 193 -11.12 6.20 1.92
CA ILE A 193 -11.33 4.86 1.38
C ILE A 193 -10.81 3.88 2.41
N GLY A 194 -11.68 2.98 2.87
CA GLY A 194 -11.23 1.79 3.58
C GLY A 194 -10.31 0.99 2.67
N VAL A 195 -9.07 0.79 3.08
CA VAL A 195 -8.23 -0.27 2.52
C VAL A 195 -8.72 -1.57 3.17
N THR A 196 -9.94 -1.95 2.85
CA THR A 196 -10.27 -3.37 2.84
C THR A 196 -9.43 -4.00 1.74
N ARG A 197 -9.13 -5.29 1.83
CA ARG A 197 -8.78 -6.03 0.62
C ARG A 197 -9.76 -5.58 -0.45
N ASP A 198 -9.28 -4.92 -1.51
CA ASP A 198 -9.98 -4.99 -2.78
C ASP A 198 -10.24 -6.49 -2.95
N ALA A 199 -11.45 -6.88 -3.36
CA ALA A 199 -11.68 -8.23 -3.85
C ALA A 199 -10.77 -8.59 -5.06
N LYS A 200 -9.89 -7.67 -5.48
CA LYS A 200 -8.77 -7.82 -6.42
C LYS A 200 -7.37 -7.89 -5.79
N SER A 201 -7.20 -7.75 -4.48
CA SER A 201 -6.09 -8.44 -3.80
C SER A 201 -6.54 -9.89 -3.69
N LYS A 202 -6.40 -10.62 -4.81
CA LYS A 202 -6.51 -12.07 -4.76
C LYS A 202 -5.63 -12.51 -3.60
N ILE A 203 -6.23 -13.29 -2.71
CA ILE A 203 -5.47 -14.20 -1.86
C ILE A 203 -4.49 -14.86 -2.82
N VAL A 204 -3.19 -14.56 -2.71
CA VAL A 204 -2.21 -15.37 -3.42
C VAL A 204 -2.31 -16.70 -2.72
N GLN A 205 -3.02 -17.63 -3.34
CA GLN A 205 -3.34 -18.90 -2.75
C GLN A 205 -2.04 -19.70 -2.68
N GLU A 206 -1.59 -20.02 -1.47
CA GLU A 206 -0.60 -21.06 -1.29
C GLU A 206 -1.27 -22.38 -1.65
N CYS A 207 -0.85 -22.95 -2.78
CA CYS A 207 -1.26 -24.28 -3.17
C CYS A 207 -0.30 -25.29 -2.52
N PRO A 208 -0.81 -26.41 -1.99
CA PRO A 208 0.06 -27.47 -1.49
C PRO A 208 0.84 -28.04 -2.67
N LEU A 209 2.12 -28.34 -2.44
CA LEU A 209 2.94 -29.08 -3.40
C LEU A 209 2.31 -30.48 -3.60
N PRO A 210 1.90 -30.88 -4.82
CA PRO A 210 1.24 -32.16 -5.01
C PRO A 210 2.17 -33.34 -4.67
N GLN A 211 1.66 -34.33 -3.94
CA GLN A 211 2.46 -35.46 -3.43
C GLN A 211 2.77 -36.52 -4.51
N ASP A 212 2.05 -36.48 -5.64
CA ASP A 212 2.03 -37.48 -6.71
C ASP A 212 2.73 -37.04 -8.01
N MET A 213 3.48 -35.92 -7.99
CA MET A 213 4.14 -35.37 -9.20
C MET A 213 5.15 -36.29 -9.87
N HIS A 214 5.63 -37.35 -9.21
CA HIS A 214 6.62 -38.27 -9.75
C HIS A 214 6.03 -39.39 -10.65
N ILE A 215 4.72 -39.38 -10.89
CA ILE A 215 4.01 -40.53 -11.47
C ILE A 215 3.63 -40.31 -12.95
N ARG A 216 3.64 -39.07 -13.46
CA ARG A 216 3.15 -38.77 -14.82
C ARG A 216 4.02 -37.74 -15.55
N GLU A 217 4.24 -37.94 -16.85
CA GLU A 217 4.99 -37.00 -17.71
C GLU A 217 4.28 -35.64 -17.88
N ASP A 218 2.96 -35.59 -17.65
CA ASP A 218 2.09 -34.42 -17.74
C ASP A 218 1.77 -33.80 -16.37
N TYR A 219 2.61 -34.02 -15.36
CA TYR A 219 2.34 -33.54 -14.00
C TYR A 219 2.15 -32.01 -13.96
N ARG A 220 1.23 -31.57 -13.09
CA ARG A 220 0.84 -30.17 -12.90
C ARG A 220 1.06 -29.79 -11.44
N VAL A 221 1.71 -28.66 -11.21
CA VAL A 221 1.97 -28.12 -9.85
C VAL A 221 0.73 -27.39 -9.33
N PHE A 222 -0.08 -26.82 -10.22
CA PHE A 222 -1.29 -26.07 -9.89
C PHE A 222 -2.56 -26.81 -10.32
N PRO A 223 -3.73 -26.41 -9.79
CA PRO A 223 -5.02 -26.91 -10.24
C PRO A 223 -5.22 -26.72 -11.75
N THR A 224 -6.00 -27.62 -12.35
CA THR A 224 -6.28 -27.67 -13.80
C THR A 224 -6.85 -26.35 -14.31
N GLU A 225 -7.63 -25.65 -13.50
CA GLU A 225 -8.24 -24.36 -13.83
C GLU A 225 -7.21 -23.25 -14.06
N LEU A 226 -6.03 -23.35 -13.44
CA LEU A 226 -4.93 -22.40 -13.65
C LEU A 226 -3.98 -22.85 -14.77
N GLU A 227 -3.78 -24.16 -14.92
CA GLU A 227 -2.88 -24.74 -15.92
C GLU A 227 -3.45 -24.64 -17.34
N ASP A 228 -4.78 -24.73 -17.48
CA ASP A 228 -5.46 -24.66 -18.77
C ASP A 228 -5.92 -23.23 -19.13
N ASP A 229 -5.68 -22.23 -18.27
CA ASP A 229 -6.01 -20.83 -18.54
C ASP A 229 -4.94 -20.21 -19.46
N PRO A 230 -5.29 -19.83 -20.71
CA PRO A 230 -4.32 -19.28 -21.67
C PRO A 230 -3.73 -17.93 -21.24
N GLY A 231 -4.40 -17.21 -20.33
CA GLY A 231 -3.91 -15.96 -19.73
C GLY A 231 -2.97 -16.16 -18.55
N VAL A 232 -2.71 -17.42 -18.15
CA VAL A 232 -1.83 -17.78 -17.03
C VAL A 232 -0.50 -18.32 -17.53
N VAL A 233 0.56 -17.91 -16.85
CA VAL A 233 1.93 -18.40 -17.01
C VAL A 233 2.57 -18.62 -15.65
N PHE A 234 3.70 -19.31 -15.62
CA PHE A 234 4.36 -19.73 -14.41
C PHE A 234 5.80 -19.21 -14.33
N HIS A 235 6.26 -18.88 -13.13
CA HIS A 235 7.63 -18.43 -12.92
C HIS A 235 8.24 -19.11 -11.70
N SER A 236 9.46 -19.60 -11.85
CA SER A 236 10.23 -20.16 -10.74
C SER A 236 11.26 -19.17 -10.21
N THR A 237 11.38 -19.05 -8.91
CA THR A 237 12.43 -18.24 -8.28
C THR A 237 12.78 -18.78 -6.88
N ALA A 238 13.82 -18.23 -6.27
CA ALA A 238 14.17 -18.54 -4.89
C ALA A 238 13.08 -18.07 -3.93
N ALA A 239 12.85 -18.81 -2.84
CA ALA A 239 11.83 -18.47 -1.86
C ALA A 239 12.04 -17.05 -1.26
N GLU A 240 13.29 -16.64 -1.09
CA GLU A 240 13.65 -15.29 -0.62
C GLU A 240 13.22 -14.16 -1.57
N ASN A 241 12.99 -14.46 -2.85
CA ASN A 241 12.52 -13.47 -3.84
C ASN A 241 11.01 -13.29 -3.82
N LEU A 242 10.25 -14.12 -3.10
CA LEU A 242 8.79 -14.00 -3.02
C LEU A 242 8.37 -12.62 -2.49
N ASP A 243 8.87 -12.26 -1.31
CA ASP A 243 8.50 -11.01 -0.66
C ASP A 243 8.93 -9.78 -1.48
N PRO A 244 10.17 -9.72 -2.03
CA PRO A 244 10.55 -8.68 -2.99
C PRO A 244 9.66 -8.62 -4.24
N ILE A 245 9.25 -9.75 -4.83
CA ILE A 245 8.39 -9.77 -6.02
C ILE A 245 6.97 -9.30 -5.68
N ILE A 246 6.42 -9.72 -4.55
CA ILE A 246 5.12 -9.23 -4.08
C ILE A 246 5.20 -7.73 -3.77
N ALA A 247 6.28 -7.30 -3.14
CA ALA A 247 6.45 -5.92 -2.73
C ALA A 247 6.72 -5.00 -3.93
N GLU A 248 7.63 -5.36 -4.81
CA GLU A 248 8.22 -4.46 -5.81
C GLU A 248 7.88 -4.84 -7.25
N GLY A 249 7.29 -6.01 -7.45
CA GLY A 249 7.05 -6.57 -8.76
C GLY A 249 8.26 -7.30 -9.32
N PHE A 250 8.09 -7.81 -10.52
CA PHE A 250 9.16 -8.43 -11.30
C PHE A 250 10.15 -7.36 -11.77
N LYS A 251 11.44 -7.59 -11.49
CA LYS A 251 12.56 -6.77 -11.93
C LYS A 251 13.43 -7.55 -12.91
N ARG A 252 14.19 -6.83 -13.73
CA ARG A 252 15.19 -7.46 -14.60
C ARG A 252 16.29 -8.09 -13.78
N GLY A 253 16.88 -9.16 -14.33
CA GLY A 253 18.05 -9.79 -13.73
C GLY A 253 19.18 -8.79 -13.50
N SER A 254 19.44 -7.87 -14.44
CA SER A 254 20.44 -6.81 -14.31
C SER A 254 20.24 -5.88 -13.10
N GLU A 255 19.00 -5.62 -12.71
CA GLU A 255 18.66 -4.81 -11.53
C GLU A 255 18.74 -5.62 -10.23
N ALA A 256 18.74 -6.94 -10.34
CA ALA A 256 18.90 -7.91 -9.25
C ALA A 256 20.32 -8.53 -9.22
N GLY A 257 21.27 -8.02 -10.00
CA GLY A 257 22.66 -8.49 -10.03
C GLY A 257 22.94 -9.72 -10.91
N ALA A 258 21.98 -10.15 -11.73
CA ALA A 258 22.12 -11.24 -12.70
C ALA A 258 22.45 -10.75 -14.12
N THR A 259 23.00 -11.63 -14.96
CA THR A 259 23.46 -11.30 -16.31
C THR A 259 22.36 -11.21 -17.37
N LEU A 260 21.14 -11.67 -17.06
CA LEU A 260 20.03 -11.73 -18.01
C LEU A 260 19.15 -10.47 -17.94
N ASN A 261 18.89 -9.87 -19.11
CA ASN A 261 18.08 -8.65 -19.26
C ASN A 261 16.59 -8.91 -19.50
N SER A 262 16.15 -10.17 -19.41
CA SER A 262 14.78 -10.59 -19.68
C SER A 262 14.17 -11.34 -18.51
N ILE A 263 12.85 -11.28 -18.40
CA ILE A 263 12.07 -12.09 -17.46
C ILE A 263 11.36 -13.17 -18.27
N SER A 264 11.55 -14.43 -17.86
CA SER A 264 11.00 -15.59 -18.55
C SER A 264 9.86 -16.19 -17.74
N TYR A 265 8.77 -16.52 -18.43
CA TYR A 265 7.60 -17.18 -17.88
C TYR A 265 7.33 -18.46 -18.67
N ALA A 266 7.09 -19.57 -17.98
CA ALA A 266 6.74 -20.85 -18.58
C ALA A 266 5.23 -20.94 -18.82
N ARG A 267 4.82 -21.57 -19.93
CA ARG A 267 3.40 -21.86 -20.20
C ARG A 267 2.84 -22.96 -19.31
N THR A 268 3.70 -23.83 -18.76
CA THR A 268 3.30 -24.90 -17.84
C THR A 268 4.08 -24.80 -16.54
N SER A 269 3.45 -25.18 -15.43
CA SER A 269 4.10 -25.14 -14.13
C SER A 269 5.18 -26.21 -13.98
N SER A 270 5.06 -27.33 -14.69
CA SER A 270 6.07 -28.39 -14.76
C SER A 270 7.38 -27.87 -15.34
N ALA A 271 7.33 -27.10 -16.42
CA ALA A 271 8.52 -26.46 -17.00
C ALA A 271 9.17 -25.46 -16.03
N ALA A 272 8.37 -24.69 -15.28
CA ALA A 272 8.89 -23.81 -14.24
C ALA A 272 9.55 -24.61 -13.09
N LEU A 273 8.93 -25.70 -12.63
CA LEU A 273 9.50 -26.56 -11.59
C LEU A 273 10.79 -27.24 -12.06
N HIS A 274 10.82 -27.75 -13.29
CA HIS A 274 12.00 -28.36 -13.88
C HIS A 274 13.14 -27.34 -13.99
N HIS A 275 12.85 -26.13 -14.44
CA HIS A 275 13.83 -25.03 -14.49
C HIS A 275 14.36 -24.68 -13.09
N TRP A 276 13.48 -24.60 -12.07
CA TRP A 276 13.92 -24.37 -10.69
C TRP A 276 14.88 -25.45 -10.19
N THR A 277 14.45 -26.70 -10.31
CA THR A 277 15.14 -27.85 -9.73
C THR A 277 16.48 -28.15 -10.41
N SER A 278 16.61 -27.81 -11.70
CA SER A 278 17.87 -27.92 -12.45
C SER A 278 18.87 -26.78 -12.17
N ARG A 279 18.43 -25.62 -11.68
CA ARG A 279 19.29 -24.43 -11.50
C ARG A 279 19.46 -23.94 -10.06
N ARG A 280 18.63 -24.40 -9.12
CA ARG A 280 18.73 -23.99 -7.72
C ARG A 280 20.07 -24.37 -7.10
N SER A 281 20.54 -23.54 -6.17
CA SER A 281 21.72 -23.87 -5.39
C SER A 281 21.39 -24.98 -4.37
N LYS A 282 22.40 -25.77 -3.97
CA LYS A 282 22.22 -26.81 -2.95
C LYS A 282 21.72 -26.17 -1.65
N GLY A 283 20.61 -26.66 -1.12
CA GLY A 283 20.04 -26.13 0.13
C GLY A 283 19.11 -24.92 -0.04
N GLN A 284 18.74 -24.56 -1.27
CA GLN A 284 17.88 -23.41 -1.54
C GLN A 284 16.41 -23.82 -1.78
N ASP A 285 15.53 -23.26 -0.98
CA ASP A 285 14.08 -23.38 -1.16
C ASP A 285 13.62 -22.53 -2.35
N GLY A 286 12.63 -23.03 -3.08
CA GLY A 286 12.06 -22.38 -4.23
C GLY A 286 10.61 -22.02 -4.07
N ILE A 287 10.15 -21.20 -5.00
CA ILE A 287 8.76 -20.91 -5.21
C ILE A 287 8.42 -20.97 -6.69
N ILE A 288 7.30 -21.61 -7.00
CA ILE A 288 6.67 -21.51 -8.32
C ILE A 288 5.49 -20.57 -8.16
N LEU A 289 5.40 -19.57 -9.02
CA LEU A 289 4.34 -18.56 -9.05
C LEU A 289 3.42 -18.85 -10.23
N ALA A 290 2.11 -18.77 -10.00
CA ALA A 290 1.11 -18.67 -11.05
C ALA A 290 0.78 -17.19 -11.27
N LEU A 291 0.85 -16.75 -12.52
CA LEU A 291 0.84 -15.34 -12.91
C LEU A 291 -0.17 -15.13 -14.03
N ARG A 292 -1.00 -14.10 -13.94
CA ARG A 292 -1.98 -13.74 -14.98
C ARG A 292 -1.62 -12.41 -15.64
N PHE A 293 -1.59 -12.40 -16.96
CA PHE A 293 -1.50 -11.18 -17.74
C PHE A 293 -2.90 -10.75 -18.21
N GLU A 294 -3.19 -9.44 -18.15
CA GLU A 294 -4.40 -8.89 -18.79
C GLU A 294 -4.30 -8.98 -20.32
N SER A 295 -3.09 -8.85 -20.85
CA SER A 295 -2.76 -9.00 -22.27
C SER A 295 -1.28 -9.37 -22.41
N TYR A 296 -0.96 -10.18 -23.42
CA TYR A 296 0.43 -10.48 -23.82
C TYR A 296 1.00 -9.47 -24.82
N GLU A 297 0.32 -8.35 -25.06
CA GLU A 297 0.75 -7.34 -26.02
C GLU A 297 2.13 -6.76 -25.67
N GLY A 298 3.04 -6.79 -26.66
CA GLY A 298 4.43 -6.38 -26.50
C GLY A 298 5.30 -7.36 -25.72
N LEU A 299 4.81 -8.55 -25.37
CA LEU A 299 5.63 -9.66 -24.87
C LEU A 299 6.02 -10.58 -26.03
N HIS A 300 7.23 -11.14 -25.97
CA HIS A 300 7.67 -12.13 -26.94
C HIS A 300 7.15 -13.51 -26.53
N GLN A 301 6.44 -14.18 -27.44
CA GLN A 301 5.76 -15.44 -27.15
C GLN A 301 6.35 -16.56 -28.00
N GLU A 302 6.78 -17.62 -27.33
CA GLU A 302 7.16 -18.90 -27.90
C GLU A 302 6.15 -19.99 -27.47
N PRO A 303 6.17 -21.18 -28.10
CA PRO A 303 5.23 -22.25 -27.76
C PRO A 303 5.24 -22.65 -26.28
N GLN A 304 6.39 -22.59 -25.61
CA GLN A 304 6.54 -23.02 -24.20
C GLN A 304 6.88 -21.87 -23.25
N LEU A 305 7.28 -20.71 -23.76
CA LEU A 305 7.84 -19.61 -22.97
C LEU A 305 7.26 -18.27 -23.41
N VAL A 306 7.15 -17.35 -22.46
CA VAL A 306 6.85 -15.94 -22.70
C VAL A 306 7.97 -15.12 -22.10
N TYR A 307 8.50 -14.17 -22.86
CA TYR A 307 9.60 -13.31 -22.44
C TYR A 307 9.16 -11.86 -22.39
N ASP A 308 9.55 -11.19 -21.31
CA ASP A 308 9.51 -9.75 -21.21
C ASP A 308 10.92 -9.17 -21.37
N TYR A 309 11.13 -8.47 -22.48
CA TYR A 309 12.36 -7.75 -22.80
C TYR A 309 12.26 -6.24 -22.56
N LYS A 310 11.13 -5.72 -22.05
CA LYS A 310 10.91 -4.27 -21.86
C LYS A 310 11.79 -3.71 -20.76
N GLU A 311 12.19 -2.44 -20.89
CA GLU A 311 12.98 -1.72 -19.88
C GLU A 311 12.24 -1.61 -18.55
N VAL A 312 10.93 -1.37 -18.64
CA VAL A 312 10.02 -1.48 -17.51
C VAL A 312 9.22 -2.76 -17.70
N PRO A 313 9.44 -3.80 -16.88
CA PRO A 313 8.75 -5.07 -17.05
C PRO A 313 7.24 -4.91 -16.87
N THR A 314 6.49 -5.56 -17.73
CA THR A 314 5.05 -5.76 -17.62
C THR A 314 4.78 -6.56 -16.36
N GLN A 315 3.93 -6.03 -15.47
CA GLN A 315 3.67 -6.65 -14.18
C GLN A 315 2.43 -7.55 -14.26
N PRO A 316 2.58 -8.88 -14.19
CA PRO A 316 1.42 -9.77 -14.09
C PRO A 316 0.79 -9.71 -12.70
N GLU A 317 -0.46 -10.14 -12.61
CA GLU A 317 -1.13 -10.42 -11.35
C GLU A 317 -0.63 -11.78 -10.80
N ILE A 318 -0.14 -11.82 -9.57
CA ILE A 318 0.20 -13.09 -8.90
C ILE A 318 -1.09 -13.69 -8.35
N ILE A 319 -1.48 -14.87 -8.85
CA ILE A 319 -2.75 -15.50 -8.52
C ILE A 319 -2.60 -16.72 -7.60
N GLY A 320 -1.38 -17.27 -7.49
CA GLY A 320 -1.07 -18.38 -6.59
C GLY A 320 0.43 -18.64 -6.50
N PHE A 321 0.85 -19.38 -5.49
CA PHE A 321 2.22 -19.87 -5.38
C PHE A 321 2.30 -21.26 -4.74
N VAL A 322 3.39 -21.96 -5.01
CA VAL A 322 3.74 -23.24 -4.38
C VAL A 322 5.17 -23.17 -3.87
N LYS A 323 5.38 -23.50 -2.59
CA LYS A 323 6.72 -23.66 -2.02
C LYS A 323 7.30 -25.00 -2.43
N VAL A 324 8.53 -24.97 -2.93
CA VAL A 324 9.31 -26.15 -3.30
C VAL A 324 10.44 -26.27 -2.28
N PRO A 325 10.32 -27.17 -1.28
CA PRO A 325 11.35 -27.29 -0.26
C PRO A 325 12.66 -27.82 -0.86
N THR A 326 13.77 -27.48 -0.23
CA THR A 326 15.11 -28.00 -0.55
C THR A 326 15.14 -29.53 -0.63
N SER A 327 14.37 -30.20 0.23
CA SER A 327 14.26 -31.66 0.27
C SER A 327 13.54 -32.26 -0.93
N TYR A 328 12.79 -31.47 -1.71
CA TYR A 328 12.12 -31.96 -2.91
C TYR A 328 13.16 -32.36 -3.95
N VAL A 329 13.16 -33.62 -4.39
CA VAL A 329 14.02 -34.11 -5.46
C VAL A 329 13.15 -34.40 -6.66
N HIS A 330 13.31 -33.60 -7.70
CA HIS A 330 12.67 -33.88 -8.99
C HIS A 330 13.35 -35.12 -9.58
N ARG A 331 12.58 -36.20 -9.75
CA ARG A 331 13.00 -37.47 -10.34
C ARG A 331 12.34 -37.60 -11.69
#